data_AF-A0A5C7UWH3-F1
#
_entry.id   AF-A0A5C7UWH3-F1
#
_cell.length_a   1.000
_cell.length_b   1.000
_cell.length_c   1.000
_cell.angle_alpha   90.00
_cell.angle_beta   90.00
_cell.angle_gamma   90.00
#
_symmetry.space_group_name_H-M   'P 1'
#
loop_
_entity.id
_entity.type
_entity.pdbx_description
1 polymer ?
#
loop_
_entity_poly.entity_id
_entity_poly.type
_entity_poly.pdbx_seq_one_letter_code
_entity_poly.pdbx_strand_id
1 'polypeptide(L)'
;MKLFRSIQRARGAAAAVGAALLLLTTSAHADFVNGGFEQSPDFTGWTTPGFAIPGAIPTFPPTQWSHLGLTTGTSQSAVLNGPGNAAATDGNLTWTNRVARVHEEFSNGDGNTASAIEQVLTVAAGDIEADGKVHIRFNAAPVLEDPGHAPDEQPYFFIEVTNQHGTSLYHTFNYSNEPGVPWVLNSGGSHRYTNWQAFDIPVTAAVGDQLTLRLLAAGCGQGGHAGALYVNDVRTQAAVQGPSLWVSAAGPATICLNRGGTTNVTYTYTYRNNGTDPMYGVTASVSMPVTSDSTPVTTTFVSITNPTFGGGTCTAPASPGNPATCSIGTLQPGQQGTFQMTVQIPAGAIGPTLNNGTYSLSGATSAQGGTVVTQLGPLVRTAMSENCAVNVAPVPTLGEWAMMLLASLMAAFGWVMMRRRMG
;
A
#
# COMPACT_ATOMS: atom_id res chain seq x y z
N MET A 1 9.90 85.07 41.02
CA MET A 1 11.26 85.60 40.83
C MET A 1 12.23 84.69 41.57
N LYS A 2 13.09 83.97 40.81
CA LYS A 2 14.26 83.16 41.25
C LYS A 2 13.97 81.88 42.07
N LEU A 3 14.65 80.74 41.91
CA LEU A 3 15.46 80.12 40.85
C LEU A 3 15.82 78.70 41.38
N PHE A 4 15.62 77.65 40.56
CA PHE A 4 16.53 76.49 40.30
C PHE A 4 16.87 75.37 41.33
N ARG A 5 16.54 74.13 40.86
CA ARG A 5 17.32 72.86 40.73
C ARG A 5 17.94 72.13 41.94
N SER A 6 17.61 70.84 42.09
CA SER A 6 18.46 69.65 41.78
C SER A 6 17.67 68.34 42.09
N ILE A 7 17.43 67.44 41.13
CA ILE A 7 18.17 66.24 40.66
C ILE A 7 18.01 64.97 41.54
N GLN A 8 17.22 64.03 40.97
CA GLN A 8 17.27 62.56 40.93
C GLN A 8 17.69 61.71 42.15
N ARG A 9 16.81 60.74 42.48
CA ARG A 9 17.18 59.33 42.71
C ARG A 9 16.07 58.39 42.22
N ALA A 10 16.46 57.47 41.36
CA ALA A 10 15.64 56.41 40.79
C ALA A 10 15.28 55.34 41.83
N ARG A 11 14.05 54.79 41.74
CA ARG A 11 13.69 53.47 42.27
C ARG A 11 12.86 52.75 41.21
N GLY A 12 13.35 51.57 40.83
CA GLY A 12 12.85 50.77 39.71
C GLY A 12 11.48 50.16 39.96
N ALA A 13 10.74 50.02 38.87
CA ALA A 13 9.59 49.13 38.76
C ALA A 13 10.08 47.85 38.05
N ALA A 14 10.07 46.72 38.76
CA ALA A 14 10.22 45.41 38.14
C ALA A 14 8.85 44.99 37.58
N ALA A 15 8.73 45.01 36.26
CA ALA A 15 7.60 44.40 35.56
C ALA A 15 7.86 42.90 35.40
N ALA A 16 6.99 42.07 35.97
CA ALA A 16 7.00 40.63 35.77
C ALA A 16 6.49 40.32 34.36
N VAL A 17 7.39 39.84 33.49
CA VAL A 17 7.02 39.23 32.20
C VAL A 17 6.83 37.74 32.46
N GLY A 18 5.57 37.29 32.49
CA GLY A 18 5.24 35.87 32.51
C GLY A 18 5.48 35.27 31.13
N ALA A 19 6.58 34.53 30.97
CA ALA A 19 6.80 33.69 29.81
C ALA A 19 5.94 32.42 29.94
N ALA A 20 4.88 32.32 29.14
CA ALA A 20 4.17 31.05 28.93
C ALA A 20 5.06 30.13 28.09
N LEU A 21 5.79 29.24 28.76
CA LEU A 21 6.53 28.17 28.11
C LEU A 21 5.50 27.13 27.62
N LEU A 22 5.16 27.17 26.32
CA LEU A 22 4.47 26.05 25.68
C LEU A 22 5.42 24.85 25.69
N LEU A 23 5.25 23.95 26.65
CA LEU A 23 5.82 22.62 26.63
C LEU A 23 5.23 21.88 25.42
N LEU A 24 5.98 21.82 24.32
CA LEU A 24 5.72 20.87 23.24
C LEU A 24 5.94 19.47 23.82
N THR A 25 4.89 18.85 24.35
CA THR A 25 4.92 17.44 24.70
C THR A 25 5.02 16.65 23.40
N THR A 26 6.22 16.19 23.05
CA THR A 26 6.37 15.17 22.02
C THR A 26 5.69 13.91 22.54
N SER A 27 4.55 13.55 21.95
CA SER A 27 3.88 12.27 22.24
C SER A 27 4.88 11.14 22.01
N ALA A 28 4.99 10.21 22.96
CA ALA A 28 5.85 9.04 22.78
C ALA A 28 5.34 8.21 21.59
N HIS A 29 6.25 7.81 20.71
CA HIS A 29 6.04 6.76 19.71
C HIS A 29 6.46 5.43 20.32
N ALA A 30 5.70 4.36 20.07
CA ALA A 30 6.15 3.03 20.46
C ALA A 30 7.26 2.57 19.51
N ASP A 31 7.00 2.70 18.21
CA ASP A 31 7.89 2.28 17.11
C ASP A 31 8.29 0.79 17.13
N PHE A 32 8.89 0.32 16.04
CA PHE A 32 9.41 -1.05 15.97
C PHE A 32 10.82 -1.13 16.56
N VAL A 33 11.02 -2.01 17.53
CA VAL A 33 12.33 -2.30 18.10
C VAL A 33 13.25 -2.83 16.99
N ASN A 34 14.40 -2.19 16.82
CA ASN A 34 15.39 -2.57 15.81
C ASN A 34 14.81 -2.65 14.38
N GLY A 35 13.88 -1.77 14.02
CA GLY A 35 13.25 -1.82 12.69
C GLY A 35 14.18 -1.49 11.52
N GLY A 36 15.32 -0.84 11.77
CA GLY A 36 16.42 -0.69 10.80
C GLY A 36 17.45 -1.83 10.83
N PHE A 37 17.29 -2.82 11.71
CA PHE A 37 18.19 -3.97 11.86
C PHE A 37 19.65 -3.63 12.26
N GLU A 38 19.87 -2.45 12.83
CA GLU A 38 21.18 -1.89 13.24
C GLU A 38 21.67 -2.33 14.64
N GLN A 39 20.86 -3.05 15.41
CA GLN A 39 21.22 -3.51 16.75
C GLN A 39 21.82 -4.92 16.76
N SER A 40 22.64 -5.19 17.77
CA SER A 40 23.18 -6.52 18.08
C SER A 40 22.57 -7.04 19.40
N PRO A 41 22.11 -8.31 19.47
CA PRO A 41 22.14 -9.32 18.42
C PRO A 41 21.21 -9.00 17.24
N ASP A 42 21.50 -9.59 16.09
CA ASP A 42 20.67 -9.47 14.89
C ASP A 42 19.22 -9.85 15.22
N PHE A 43 18.25 -9.18 14.59
CA PHE A 43 16.81 -9.35 14.85
C PHE A 43 16.37 -9.09 16.32
N THR A 44 17.12 -8.34 17.12
CA THR A 44 16.64 -7.91 18.46
C THR A 44 15.20 -7.36 18.39
N GLY A 45 14.29 -7.91 19.19
CA GLY A 45 12.87 -7.53 19.20
C GLY A 45 11.99 -8.20 18.15
N TRP A 46 12.58 -8.94 17.20
CA TRP A 46 11.87 -9.69 16.17
C TRP A 46 11.92 -11.19 16.44
N THR A 47 10.84 -11.89 16.12
CA THR A 47 10.86 -13.35 16.02
C THR A 47 11.08 -13.77 14.57
N THR A 48 11.82 -14.86 14.35
CA THR A 48 12.20 -15.32 13.00
C THR A 48 11.75 -16.76 12.73
N PRO A 49 10.44 -17.06 12.69
CA PRO A 49 9.99 -18.42 12.45
C PRO A 49 10.31 -18.88 11.02
N GLY A 50 10.52 -20.19 10.89
CA GLY A 50 10.66 -20.86 9.61
C GLY A 50 9.57 -21.89 9.40
N PHE A 51 9.36 -22.24 8.13
CA PHE A 51 8.22 -23.04 7.71
C PHE A 51 8.58 -23.97 6.55
N ALA A 52 7.88 -25.10 6.47
CA ALA A 52 7.73 -25.85 5.22
C ALA A 52 6.44 -25.39 4.53
N ILE A 53 6.48 -25.29 3.20
CA ILE A 53 5.33 -24.87 2.37
C ILE A 53 4.68 -26.08 1.69
N PRO A 54 3.36 -26.04 1.41
CA PRO A 54 2.69 -27.08 0.65
C PRO A 54 3.11 -27.05 -0.83
N GLY A 55 2.79 -28.13 -1.58
CA GLY A 55 3.05 -28.22 -3.02
C GLY A 55 2.40 -27.10 -3.85
N ALA A 56 1.27 -26.58 -3.36
CA ALA A 56 0.56 -25.42 -3.89
C ALA A 56 -0.16 -24.69 -2.74
N ILE A 57 -0.29 -23.37 -2.83
CA ILE A 57 -1.02 -22.55 -1.85
C ILE A 57 -2.50 -22.98 -1.81
N PRO A 58 -3.03 -23.47 -0.66
CA PRO A 58 -4.38 -24.04 -0.59
C PRO A 58 -5.53 -23.09 -0.94
N THR A 59 -5.35 -21.79 -0.72
CA THR A 59 -6.35 -20.77 -1.07
C THR A 59 -5.66 -19.63 -1.80
N PHE A 60 -5.92 -19.55 -3.10
CA PHE A 60 -5.22 -18.64 -4.00
C PHE A 60 -6.17 -17.65 -4.67
N PRO A 61 -5.85 -16.34 -4.71
CA PRO A 61 -4.73 -15.70 -4.00
C PRO A 61 -4.93 -15.69 -2.47
N PRO A 62 -3.86 -15.78 -1.66
CA PRO A 62 -3.97 -15.72 -0.21
C PRO A 62 -4.31 -14.29 0.25
N THR A 63 -5.22 -14.18 1.21
CA THR A 63 -5.65 -12.90 1.80
C THR A 63 -5.43 -12.85 3.31
N GLN A 64 -4.92 -13.93 3.89
CA GLN A 64 -4.58 -14.05 5.29
C GLN A 64 -3.56 -15.17 5.47
N TRP A 65 -2.79 -15.13 6.54
CA TRP A 65 -1.72 -16.09 6.83
C TRP A 65 -2.14 -17.56 6.70
N SER A 66 -3.34 -17.91 7.19
CA SER A 66 -3.85 -19.28 7.18
C SER A 66 -4.07 -19.85 5.77
N HIS A 67 -4.21 -18.99 4.75
CA HIS A 67 -4.37 -19.43 3.35
C HIS A 67 -3.09 -20.05 2.77
N LEU A 68 -1.94 -19.79 3.38
CA LEU A 68 -0.63 -20.25 2.89
C LEU A 68 -0.36 -21.73 3.20
N GLY A 69 -1.09 -22.35 4.13
CA GLY A 69 -0.93 -23.77 4.46
C GLY A 69 0.43 -24.14 5.09
N LEU A 70 1.10 -23.18 5.73
CA LEU A 70 2.44 -23.35 6.30
C LEU A 70 2.45 -24.36 7.47
N THR A 71 3.53 -25.13 7.55
CA THR A 71 3.84 -26.01 8.70
C THR A 71 5.20 -25.65 9.28
N THR A 72 5.50 -26.07 10.51
CA THR A 72 6.76 -25.71 11.19
C THR A 72 7.99 -26.13 10.40
N GLY A 73 8.99 -25.25 10.31
CA GLY A 73 10.27 -25.48 9.67
C GLY A 73 11.39 -24.68 10.34
N THR A 74 12.49 -24.50 9.62
CA THR A 74 13.67 -23.74 10.07
C THR A 74 13.78 -22.45 9.28
N SER A 75 14.14 -21.37 9.96
CA SER A 75 14.29 -20.06 9.32
C SER A 75 15.67 -19.93 8.69
N GLN A 76 15.69 -19.33 7.51
CA GLN A 76 16.88 -18.92 6.76
C GLN A 76 17.02 -17.39 6.69
N SER A 77 16.18 -16.65 7.43
CA SER A 77 16.30 -15.20 7.53
C SER A 77 17.62 -14.78 8.15
N ALA A 78 18.23 -13.73 7.60
CA ALA A 78 19.49 -13.17 8.08
C ALA A 78 19.46 -11.64 8.05
N VAL A 79 20.21 -11.00 8.94
CA VAL A 79 20.57 -9.59 8.78
C VAL A 79 21.88 -9.53 8.00
N LEU A 80 21.85 -8.85 6.86
CA LEU A 80 23.05 -8.63 6.05
C LEU A 80 23.76 -7.38 6.56
N ASN A 81 25.03 -7.56 6.95
CA ASN A 81 25.78 -6.55 7.67
C ASN A 81 26.49 -5.56 6.72
N GLY A 82 26.03 -4.31 6.71
CA GLY A 82 26.65 -3.21 5.98
C GLY A 82 26.27 -3.15 4.49
N PRO A 83 26.91 -2.25 3.72
CA PRO A 83 26.61 -2.05 2.31
C PRO A 83 26.76 -3.35 1.52
N GLY A 84 25.84 -3.59 0.57
CA GLY A 84 25.82 -4.83 -0.18
C GLY A 84 24.84 -4.79 -1.35
N ASN A 85 24.69 -5.95 -1.98
CA ASN A 85 23.77 -6.17 -3.08
C ASN A 85 23.24 -7.61 -3.07
N ALA A 86 22.07 -7.80 -3.67
CA ALA A 86 21.50 -9.13 -3.88
C ALA A 86 22.16 -9.76 -5.11
N ALA A 87 22.96 -10.82 -4.90
CA ALA A 87 23.74 -11.42 -5.97
C ALA A 87 22.86 -11.97 -7.12
N ALA A 88 21.68 -12.49 -6.80
CA ALA A 88 20.71 -12.98 -7.79
C ALA A 88 20.19 -11.91 -8.77
N THR A 89 20.41 -10.63 -8.48
CA THR A 89 19.96 -9.48 -9.29
C THR A 89 21.05 -8.91 -10.19
N ASP A 90 22.14 -9.65 -10.41
CA ASP A 90 23.39 -9.15 -11.02
C ASP A 90 24.00 -7.96 -10.25
N GLY A 91 23.69 -7.87 -8.95
CA GLY A 91 24.09 -6.77 -8.07
C GLY A 91 23.33 -5.46 -8.28
N ASN A 92 22.20 -5.47 -9.02
CA ASN A 92 21.42 -4.26 -9.27
C ASN A 92 20.59 -3.80 -8.06
N LEU A 93 20.07 -4.73 -7.26
CA LEU A 93 19.42 -4.39 -5.99
C LEU A 93 20.51 -4.18 -4.93
N THR A 94 20.69 -2.94 -4.49
CA THR A 94 21.75 -2.51 -3.58
C THR A 94 21.20 -1.88 -2.31
N TRP A 95 22.03 -1.84 -1.26
CA TRP A 95 21.75 -1.16 0.00
C TRP A 95 23.05 -0.64 0.61
N THR A 96 22.94 0.37 1.48
CA THR A 96 24.10 1.09 2.05
C THR A 96 24.40 0.75 3.50
N ASN A 97 23.42 0.23 4.24
CA ASN A 97 23.54 -0.12 5.66
C ASN A 97 23.01 -1.55 5.89
N ARG A 98 22.64 -1.92 7.11
CA ARG A 98 22.07 -3.26 7.33
C ARG A 98 20.70 -3.38 6.69
N VAL A 99 20.34 -4.62 6.39
CA VAL A 99 19.04 -5.00 5.82
C VAL A 99 18.66 -6.37 6.35
N ALA A 100 17.38 -6.58 6.63
CA ALA A 100 16.87 -7.93 6.85
C ALA A 100 16.61 -8.59 5.50
N ARG A 101 17.20 -9.77 5.28
CA ARG A 101 16.77 -10.66 4.22
C ARG A 101 15.89 -11.74 4.84
N VAL A 102 14.60 -11.70 4.49
CA VAL A 102 13.62 -12.72 4.87
C VAL A 102 13.73 -13.86 3.86
N HIS A 103 14.04 -15.07 4.36
CA HIS A 103 14.38 -16.24 3.55
C HIS A 103 15.66 -16.05 2.71
N GLU A 104 15.96 -17.00 1.83
CA GLU A 104 17.14 -17.04 0.95
C GLU A 104 16.75 -16.79 -0.51
N GLU A 105 17.60 -16.08 -1.25
CA GLU A 105 17.41 -15.86 -2.68
C GLU A 105 17.90 -17.04 -3.54
N PHE A 106 18.69 -17.97 -2.97
CA PHE A 106 19.16 -19.18 -3.66
C PHE A 106 18.74 -20.44 -2.92
N SER A 107 18.36 -21.47 -3.69
CA SER A 107 18.03 -22.77 -3.14
C SER A 107 19.28 -23.54 -2.75
N ASN A 108 19.49 -23.74 -1.45
CA ASN A 108 20.55 -24.60 -0.89
C ASN A 108 19.99 -25.94 -0.39
N GLY A 109 18.95 -26.47 -1.06
CA GLY A 109 18.18 -27.63 -0.60
C GLY A 109 16.87 -27.26 0.12
N ASP A 110 16.59 -25.96 0.26
CA ASP A 110 15.50 -25.41 1.07
C ASP A 110 14.39 -24.77 0.22
N GLY A 111 14.32 -25.08 -1.08
CA GLY A 111 13.39 -24.43 -2.01
C GLY A 111 11.89 -24.62 -1.68
N ASN A 112 11.52 -25.62 -0.87
CA ASN A 112 10.14 -25.84 -0.40
C ASN A 112 9.93 -25.34 1.04
N THR A 113 10.63 -24.27 1.41
CA THR A 113 10.54 -23.66 2.73
C THR A 113 10.18 -22.17 2.61
N ALA A 114 9.82 -21.60 3.76
CA ALA A 114 9.59 -20.18 3.91
C ALA A 114 10.18 -19.70 5.23
N SER A 115 10.52 -18.43 5.29
CA SER A 115 10.88 -17.75 6.53
C SER A 115 10.02 -16.53 6.71
N ALA A 116 9.81 -16.15 7.97
CA ALA A 116 9.21 -14.87 8.29
C ALA A 116 10.00 -14.12 9.36
N ILE A 117 9.72 -12.83 9.45
CA ILE A 117 10.06 -11.98 10.58
C ILE A 117 8.78 -11.35 11.12
N GLU A 118 8.61 -11.35 12.44
CA GLU A 118 7.41 -10.83 13.09
C GLU A 118 7.78 -9.96 14.30
N GLN A 119 7.01 -8.90 14.50
CA GLN A 119 7.06 -8.10 15.72
C GLN A 119 5.68 -7.57 16.06
N VAL A 120 5.41 -7.51 17.37
CA VAL A 120 4.20 -6.91 17.94
C VAL A 120 4.51 -5.49 18.41
N LEU A 121 3.78 -4.52 17.88
CA LEU A 121 3.77 -3.12 18.29
C LEU A 121 2.59 -2.88 19.22
N THR A 122 2.82 -2.22 20.36
CA THR A 122 1.74 -1.65 21.18
C THR A 122 1.56 -0.19 20.82
N VAL A 123 0.40 0.19 20.30
CA VAL A 123 0.14 1.54 19.76
C VAL A 123 0.29 2.59 20.86
N ALA A 124 1.17 3.57 20.64
CA ALA A 124 1.29 4.76 21.48
C ALA A 124 0.57 5.96 20.84
N ALA A 125 0.35 7.01 21.64
CA ALA A 125 -0.33 8.21 21.17
C ALA A 125 0.39 8.92 20.03
N GLY A 126 1.72 8.85 19.96
CA GLY A 126 2.49 9.40 18.85
C GLY A 126 2.25 8.68 17.53
N ASP A 127 1.90 7.40 17.55
CA ASP A 127 1.75 6.58 16.33
C ASP A 127 0.49 6.92 15.53
N ILE A 128 -0.47 7.63 16.12
CA ILE A 128 -1.71 8.05 15.47
C ILE A 128 -1.50 9.41 14.80
N GLU A 129 -1.63 9.43 13.48
CA GLU A 129 -1.42 10.65 12.68
C GLU A 129 -2.68 11.49 12.55
N ALA A 130 -2.56 12.61 11.82
CA ALA A 130 -3.65 13.58 11.65
C ALA A 130 -4.90 13.00 10.98
N ASP A 131 -4.78 11.87 10.27
CA ASP A 131 -5.89 11.15 9.66
C ASP A 131 -6.58 10.16 10.63
N GLY A 132 -6.09 10.08 11.87
CA GLY A 132 -6.61 9.20 12.92
C GLY A 132 -6.18 7.74 12.80
N LYS A 133 -5.14 7.45 11.99
CA LYS A 133 -4.65 6.08 11.78
C LYS A 133 -3.21 5.91 12.24
N VAL A 134 -2.85 4.66 12.50
CA VAL A 134 -1.46 4.24 12.66
C VAL A 134 -0.91 3.90 11.28
N HIS A 135 0.27 4.43 10.97
CA HIS A 135 0.95 4.13 9.72
C HIS A 135 2.18 3.25 9.96
N ILE A 136 2.10 1.99 9.53
CA ILE A 136 3.24 1.07 9.53
C ILE A 136 4.02 1.26 8.24
N ARG A 137 5.32 1.51 8.36
CA ARG A 137 6.17 1.98 7.27
C ARG A 137 7.42 1.15 7.16
N PHE A 138 7.80 0.76 5.95
CA PHE A 138 9.07 0.11 5.65
C PHE A 138 9.38 0.16 4.16
N ASN A 139 10.63 -0.15 3.80
CA ASN A 139 11.02 -0.44 2.43
C ASN A 139 11.16 -1.95 2.25
N ALA A 140 10.66 -2.48 1.14
CA ALA A 140 10.90 -3.88 0.80
C ALA A 140 11.18 -4.09 -0.70
N ALA A 141 11.97 -5.11 -1.01
CA ALA A 141 12.29 -5.51 -2.38
C ALA A 141 12.32 -7.04 -2.48
N PRO A 142 11.42 -7.67 -3.26
CA PRO A 142 11.46 -9.09 -3.51
C PRO A 142 12.53 -9.46 -4.55
N VAL A 143 13.14 -10.64 -4.35
CA VAL A 143 14.01 -11.32 -5.32
C VAL A 143 13.56 -12.77 -5.36
N LEU A 144 12.86 -13.15 -6.42
CA LEU A 144 12.18 -14.43 -6.55
C LEU A 144 12.68 -15.17 -7.78
N GLU A 145 13.03 -16.43 -7.63
CA GLU A 145 13.30 -17.29 -8.79
C GLU A 145 11.99 -17.53 -9.58
N ASP A 146 12.07 -17.58 -10.91
CA ASP A 146 10.94 -17.85 -11.81
C ASP A 146 11.10 -19.22 -12.48
N PRO A 147 10.62 -20.30 -11.85
CA PRO A 147 10.64 -21.63 -12.44
C PRO A 147 9.54 -21.85 -13.50
N GLY A 148 8.66 -20.87 -13.73
CA GLY A 148 7.54 -21.00 -14.66
C GLY A 148 6.48 -22.00 -14.20
N HIS A 149 6.32 -22.20 -12.88
CA HIS A 149 5.26 -23.02 -12.31
C HIS A 149 3.90 -22.30 -12.33
N ALA A 150 2.84 -23.00 -11.91
CA ALA A 150 1.54 -22.36 -11.72
C ALA A 150 1.65 -21.25 -10.65
N PRO A 151 0.85 -20.17 -10.75
CA PRO A 151 0.90 -19.03 -9.83
C PRO A 151 0.94 -19.37 -8.32
N ASP A 152 0.23 -20.41 -7.90
CA ASP A 152 0.11 -20.91 -6.53
C ASP A 152 1.27 -21.83 -6.10
N GLU A 153 2.20 -22.12 -7.00
CA GLU A 153 3.37 -22.98 -6.78
C GLU A 153 4.70 -22.21 -6.89
N GLN A 154 4.68 -20.97 -7.39
CA GLN A 154 5.86 -20.11 -7.61
C GLN A 154 6.44 -19.58 -6.28
N PRO A 155 7.74 -19.22 -6.22
CA PRO A 155 8.28 -18.44 -5.11
C PRO A 155 7.51 -17.13 -4.91
N TYR A 156 7.34 -16.72 -3.65
CA TYR A 156 6.45 -15.62 -3.29
C TYR A 156 6.89 -14.86 -2.04
N PHE A 157 6.28 -13.69 -1.84
CA PHE A 157 6.27 -13.02 -0.53
C PHE A 157 4.84 -12.75 -0.08
N PHE A 158 4.65 -12.69 1.24
CA PHE A 158 3.39 -12.33 1.89
C PHE A 158 3.66 -11.37 3.03
N ILE A 159 2.92 -10.26 3.09
CA ILE A 159 3.02 -9.30 4.18
C ILE A 159 1.63 -9.15 4.78
N GLU A 160 1.54 -9.16 6.10
CA GLU A 160 0.28 -9.01 6.82
C GLU A 160 0.43 -8.12 8.05
N VAL A 161 -0.59 -7.30 8.31
CA VAL A 161 -0.78 -6.63 9.59
C VAL A 161 -2.06 -7.19 10.22
N THR A 162 -1.96 -7.69 11.45
CA THR A 162 -3.12 -8.17 12.22
C THR A 162 -3.29 -7.41 13.53
N ASN A 163 -4.52 -7.35 14.05
CA ASN A 163 -4.77 -6.89 15.43
C ASN A 163 -4.55 -8.02 16.46
N GLN A 164 -4.67 -7.69 17.75
CA GLN A 164 -4.60 -8.66 18.86
C GLN A 164 -5.59 -9.83 18.81
N HIS A 165 -6.64 -9.75 17.98
CA HIS A 165 -7.63 -10.79 17.78
C HIS A 165 -7.34 -11.66 16.54
N GLY A 166 -6.20 -11.44 15.87
CA GLY A 166 -5.82 -12.15 14.64
C GLY A 166 -6.59 -11.71 13.40
N THR A 167 -7.33 -10.58 13.46
CA THR A 167 -8.01 -10.03 12.28
C THR A 167 -6.98 -9.38 11.37
N SER A 168 -6.94 -9.79 10.10
CA SER A 168 -6.13 -9.15 9.06
C SER A 168 -6.66 -7.73 8.77
N LEU A 169 -5.84 -6.73 9.05
CA LEU A 169 -6.12 -5.31 8.77
C LEU A 169 -5.54 -4.87 7.43
N TYR A 170 -4.48 -5.53 7.00
CA TYR A 170 -3.82 -5.34 5.71
C TYR A 170 -3.12 -6.63 5.32
N HIS A 171 -3.13 -6.94 4.03
CA HIS A 171 -2.25 -7.95 3.47
C HIS A 171 -1.80 -7.57 2.05
N THR A 172 -0.68 -8.14 1.63
CA THR A 172 -0.32 -8.21 0.22
C THR A 172 0.43 -9.51 -0.07
N PHE A 173 0.38 -9.92 -1.33
CA PHE A 173 0.94 -11.15 -1.84
C PHE A 173 1.34 -10.96 -3.29
N ASN A 174 2.59 -11.29 -3.63
CA ASN A 174 3.01 -11.44 -5.03
C ASN A 174 3.86 -12.71 -5.16
N TYR A 175 3.73 -13.37 -6.31
CA TYR A 175 4.58 -14.49 -6.72
C TYR A 175 5.46 -14.11 -7.91
N SER A 176 6.47 -14.91 -8.22
CA SER A 176 7.37 -14.63 -9.35
C SER A 176 6.61 -14.60 -10.68
N ASN A 177 6.85 -13.56 -11.47
CA ASN A 177 6.15 -13.29 -12.72
C ASN A 177 4.65 -12.91 -12.59
N GLU A 178 4.21 -12.48 -11.40
CA GLU A 178 2.88 -11.87 -11.24
C GLU A 178 2.64 -10.74 -12.27
N PRO A 179 1.54 -10.78 -13.05
CA PRO A 179 1.17 -9.71 -13.96
C PRO A 179 1.00 -8.35 -13.25
N GLY A 180 1.47 -7.27 -13.85
CA GLY A 180 1.30 -5.92 -13.30
C GLY A 180 2.29 -5.55 -12.19
N VAL A 181 3.23 -6.43 -11.85
CA VAL A 181 4.39 -6.08 -11.01
C VAL A 181 5.55 -5.66 -11.93
N PRO A 182 6.31 -4.59 -11.60
CA PRO A 182 7.48 -4.13 -12.36
C PRO A 182 8.68 -5.07 -12.22
N TRP A 183 8.54 -6.33 -12.65
CA TRP A 183 9.63 -7.29 -12.60
C TRP A 183 10.77 -6.87 -13.52
N VAL A 184 11.96 -6.79 -12.95
CA VAL A 184 13.23 -6.80 -13.67
C VAL A 184 13.73 -8.23 -13.68
N LEU A 185 14.16 -8.69 -14.85
CA LEU A 185 14.75 -10.01 -15.03
C LEU A 185 16.28 -9.89 -14.94
N ASN A 186 16.93 -10.77 -14.19
CA ASN A 186 18.38 -10.85 -14.20
C ASN A 186 18.91 -11.33 -15.57
N SER A 187 20.21 -11.18 -15.78
CA SER A 187 20.90 -11.54 -17.02
C SER A 187 20.77 -13.03 -17.38
N GLY A 188 20.69 -13.89 -16.37
CA GLY A 188 20.50 -15.34 -16.52
C GLY A 188 19.06 -15.76 -16.83
N GLY A 189 18.09 -14.85 -16.75
CA GLY A 189 16.68 -15.15 -17.00
C GLY A 189 15.98 -15.97 -15.91
N SER A 190 16.64 -16.23 -14.79
CA SER A 190 16.14 -17.12 -13.73
C SER A 190 15.49 -16.40 -12.56
N HIS A 191 15.85 -15.14 -12.31
CA HIS A 191 15.34 -14.39 -11.16
C HIS A 191 14.63 -13.13 -11.59
N ARG A 192 13.51 -12.86 -10.91
CA ARG A 192 12.72 -11.64 -11.01
C ARG A 192 12.81 -10.85 -9.72
N TYR A 193 13.05 -9.56 -9.83
CA TYR A 193 13.12 -8.67 -8.69
C TYR A 193 12.47 -7.34 -9.00
N THR A 194 12.18 -6.54 -7.98
CA THR A 194 11.87 -5.12 -8.16
C THR A 194 12.94 -4.27 -7.52
N ASN A 195 12.96 -2.98 -7.86
CA ASN A 195 13.64 -2.01 -7.00
C ASN A 195 12.87 -1.87 -5.66
N TRP A 196 13.45 -1.18 -4.68
CA TRP A 196 12.83 -0.90 -3.40
C TRP A 196 11.44 -0.26 -3.56
N GLN A 197 10.48 -0.83 -2.84
CA GLN A 197 9.11 -0.36 -2.73
C GLN A 197 8.88 0.21 -1.34
N ALA A 198 8.23 1.36 -1.25
CA ALA A 198 7.89 1.99 0.02
C ALA A 198 6.46 1.59 0.42
N PHE A 199 6.33 0.90 1.55
CA PHE A 199 5.05 0.50 2.10
C PHE A 199 4.63 1.47 3.18
N ASP A 200 3.54 2.21 2.96
CA ASP A 200 2.87 3.04 3.96
C ASP A 200 1.47 2.50 4.20
N ILE A 201 1.31 1.77 5.30
CA ILE A 201 0.11 0.97 5.57
C ILE A 201 -0.71 1.67 6.66
N PRO A 202 -1.78 2.40 6.29
CA PRO A 202 -2.67 3.02 7.26
C PRO A 202 -3.62 1.98 7.86
N VAL A 203 -3.60 1.80 9.18
CA VAL A 203 -4.51 0.93 9.92
C VAL A 203 -5.23 1.68 11.03
N THR A 204 -6.49 1.32 11.27
CA THR A 204 -7.27 1.87 12.38
C THR A 204 -7.00 1.06 13.63
N ALA A 205 -6.45 1.72 14.66
CA ALA A 205 -6.17 1.15 15.98
C ALA A 205 -6.24 2.25 17.04
N ALA A 206 -6.53 1.88 18.28
CA ALA A 206 -6.52 2.78 19.43
C ALA A 206 -5.20 2.68 20.21
N VAL A 207 -4.90 3.72 21.00
CA VAL A 207 -3.76 3.67 21.93
C VAL A 207 -3.91 2.49 22.89
N GLY A 208 -2.86 1.67 22.99
CA GLY A 208 -2.84 0.45 23.79
C GLY A 208 -3.24 -0.83 23.03
N ASP A 209 -3.80 -0.72 21.82
CA ASP A 209 -3.99 -1.90 20.95
C ASP A 209 -2.64 -2.49 20.53
N GLN A 210 -2.63 -3.78 20.25
CA GLN A 210 -1.49 -4.49 19.69
C GLN A 210 -1.70 -4.79 18.20
N LEU A 211 -0.70 -4.43 17.42
CA LEU A 211 -0.59 -4.70 15.99
C LEU A 211 0.57 -5.65 15.75
N THR A 212 0.35 -6.72 15.00
CA THR A 212 1.42 -7.64 14.60
C THR A 212 1.73 -7.42 13.13
N LEU A 213 2.97 -7.06 12.81
CA LEU A 213 3.49 -7.06 11.44
C LEU A 213 4.19 -8.40 11.18
N ARG A 214 3.81 -9.08 10.10
CA ARG A 214 4.47 -10.28 9.59
C ARG A 214 4.96 -10.03 8.17
N LEU A 215 6.23 -10.32 7.91
CA LEU A 215 6.79 -10.32 6.56
C LEU A 215 7.36 -11.70 6.30
N LEU A 216 6.90 -12.34 5.23
CA LEU A 216 7.29 -13.69 4.84
C LEU A 216 7.77 -13.71 3.40
N ALA A 217 8.78 -14.53 3.14
CA ALA A 217 9.21 -14.94 1.81
C ALA A 217 9.38 -16.46 1.76
N ALA A 218 9.17 -17.02 0.58
CA ALA A 218 9.12 -18.46 0.35
C ALA A 218 9.74 -18.82 -0.99
N GLY A 219 10.28 -20.04 -1.05
CA GLY A 219 10.57 -20.71 -2.32
C GLY A 219 9.32 -21.28 -2.99
N CYS A 220 9.49 -22.20 -3.94
CA CYS A 220 8.40 -22.78 -4.73
C CYS A 220 7.86 -24.08 -4.11
N GLY A 221 6.57 -24.36 -4.31
CA GLY A 221 5.90 -25.54 -3.72
C GLY A 221 6.48 -26.89 -4.18
N GLN A 222 7.06 -26.93 -5.39
CA GLN A 222 7.72 -28.12 -5.95
C GLN A 222 9.16 -28.32 -5.41
N GLY A 223 9.68 -27.35 -4.67
CA GLY A 223 11.07 -27.32 -4.22
C GLY A 223 12.06 -26.94 -5.31
N GLY A 224 13.35 -26.85 -4.94
CA GLY A 224 14.43 -26.55 -5.88
C GLY A 224 14.61 -25.06 -6.20
N HIS A 225 13.59 -24.21 -6.01
CA HIS A 225 13.65 -22.78 -6.31
C HIS A 225 13.37 -21.92 -5.09
N ALA A 226 14.08 -20.80 -4.94
CA ALA A 226 14.02 -19.96 -3.74
C ALA A 226 13.48 -18.55 -4.01
N GLY A 227 13.29 -17.79 -2.94
CA GLY A 227 12.80 -16.42 -3.02
C GLY A 227 13.02 -15.70 -1.70
N ALA A 228 13.53 -14.47 -1.77
CA ALA A 228 13.79 -13.63 -0.61
C ALA A 228 13.00 -12.32 -0.69
N LEU A 229 12.73 -11.75 0.49
CA LEU A 229 12.26 -10.38 0.64
C LEU A 229 13.28 -9.60 1.45
N TYR A 230 13.90 -8.60 0.82
CA TYR A 230 14.77 -7.65 1.52
C TYR A 230 13.89 -6.59 2.15
N VAL A 231 14.12 -6.29 3.43
CA VAL A 231 13.31 -5.38 4.24
C VAL A 231 14.24 -4.45 5.01
N ASN A 232 13.91 -3.16 5.01
CA ASN A 232 14.60 -2.20 5.84
C ASN A 232 13.63 -1.15 6.40
N ASP A 233 14.09 -0.47 7.44
CA ASP A 233 13.55 0.81 7.85
C ASP A 233 12.10 0.71 8.35
N VAL A 234 11.81 -0.36 9.11
CA VAL A 234 10.48 -0.62 9.69
C VAL A 234 10.22 0.33 10.84
N ARG A 235 9.10 1.06 10.79
CA ARG A 235 8.76 2.04 11.80
C ARG A 235 7.29 2.44 11.80
N THR A 236 6.90 3.21 12.82
CA THR A 236 5.68 4.03 12.81
C THR A 236 5.94 5.52 12.60
N GLN A 237 7.16 6.02 12.82
CA GLN A 237 7.40 7.45 12.65
C GLN A 237 7.20 7.89 11.20
N ALA A 238 6.77 9.13 11.02
CA ALA A 238 6.60 9.72 9.70
C ALA A 238 7.96 9.89 9.02
N ALA A 239 8.82 10.79 9.51
CA ALA A 239 9.97 11.24 8.77
C ALA A 239 11.23 10.35 8.89
N VAL A 240 12.01 10.28 7.80
CA VAL A 240 13.40 9.79 7.80
C VAL A 240 14.38 10.91 7.56
N GLN A 241 15.58 10.76 8.10
CA GLN A 241 16.68 11.67 7.78
C GLN A 241 17.06 11.55 6.30
N GLY A 242 17.22 12.69 5.64
CA GLY A 242 17.65 12.79 4.25
C GLY A 242 16.48 12.82 3.24
N PRO A 243 16.76 12.65 1.95
CA PRO A 243 15.75 12.68 0.88
C PRO A 243 14.93 11.39 0.88
N SER A 244 13.59 11.50 0.86
CA SER A 244 12.72 10.32 0.81
C SER A 244 11.37 10.62 0.17
N LEU A 245 11.04 9.89 -0.89
CA LEU A 245 9.79 10.01 -1.63
C LEU A 245 9.00 8.73 -1.49
N TRP A 246 7.71 8.85 -1.21
CA TRP A 246 6.83 7.70 -0.97
C TRP A 246 5.56 7.86 -1.79
N VAL A 247 5.08 6.76 -2.35
CA VAL A 247 3.82 6.71 -3.08
C VAL A 247 3.06 5.42 -2.75
N SER A 248 1.79 5.56 -2.43
CA SER A 248 0.86 4.45 -2.22
C SER A 248 -0.36 4.63 -3.13
N ALA A 249 -1.09 3.54 -3.36
CA ALA A 249 -2.33 3.58 -4.10
C ALA A 249 -3.45 2.90 -3.30
N ALA A 250 -4.68 3.29 -3.57
CA ALA A 250 -5.88 2.65 -3.05
C ALA A 250 -6.91 2.54 -4.17
N GLY A 251 -7.51 1.36 -4.31
CA GLY A 251 -8.61 1.09 -5.22
C GLY A 251 -9.78 0.44 -4.48
N PRO A 252 -10.90 0.18 -5.17
CA PRO A 252 -11.98 -0.62 -4.59
C PRO A 252 -11.46 -2.02 -4.23
N ALA A 253 -11.94 -2.55 -3.11
CA ALA A 253 -11.60 -3.92 -2.69
C ALA A 253 -12.19 -4.96 -3.66
N THR A 254 -13.38 -4.69 -4.21
CA THR A 254 -14.05 -5.55 -5.19
C THR A 254 -14.75 -4.70 -6.25
N ILE A 255 -14.75 -5.17 -7.48
CA ILE A 255 -15.53 -4.60 -8.59
C ILE A 255 -16.40 -5.67 -9.25
N CYS A 256 -17.52 -5.20 -9.81
CA CYS A 256 -18.49 -6.02 -10.50
C CYS A 256 -18.24 -5.94 -11.99
N LEU A 257 -17.93 -7.07 -12.63
CA LEU A 257 -17.70 -7.10 -14.07
C LEU A 257 -19.02 -7.07 -14.84
N ASN A 258 -19.10 -6.15 -15.80
CA ASN A 258 -20.15 -6.19 -16.81
C ASN A 258 -19.72 -7.07 -17.99
N ARG A 259 -20.17 -8.33 -18.04
CA ARG A 259 -19.79 -9.28 -19.12
C ARG A 259 -20.17 -8.79 -20.53
N GLY A 260 -21.21 -7.97 -20.63
CA GLY A 260 -21.69 -7.40 -21.90
C GLY A 260 -21.18 -5.99 -22.19
N GLY A 261 -20.34 -5.42 -21.33
CA GLY A 261 -19.92 -4.03 -21.43
C GLY A 261 -18.59 -3.75 -20.75
N THR A 262 -18.34 -2.48 -20.45
CA THR A 262 -17.11 -2.04 -19.80
C THR A 262 -17.38 -1.64 -18.35
N THR A 263 -16.34 -1.67 -17.51
CA THR A 263 -16.42 -1.28 -16.10
C THR A 263 -15.33 -0.26 -15.79
N ASN A 264 -15.70 0.89 -15.24
CA ASN A 264 -14.70 1.88 -14.82
C ASN A 264 -14.22 1.58 -13.40
N VAL A 265 -12.91 1.75 -13.18
CA VAL A 265 -12.26 1.61 -11.87
C VAL A 265 -11.41 2.83 -11.62
N THR A 266 -11.52 3.40 -10.43
CA THR A 266 -10.73 4.57 -10.02
C THR A 266 -9.74 4.15 -8.92
N TYR A 267 -8.48 4.49 -9.13
CA TYR A 267 -7.41 4.36 -8.14
C TYR A 267 -7.00 5.76 -7.65
N THR A 268 -6.86 5.90 -6.33
CA THR A 268 -6.30 7.09 -5.69
C THR A 268 -4.85 6.83 -5.37
N TYR A 269 -3.95 7.68 -5.85
CA TYR A 269 -2.52 7.64 -5.54
C TYR A 269 -2.21 8.74 -4.53
N THR A 270 -1.58 8.37 -3.42
CA THR A 270 -1.12 9.29 -2.38
C THR A 270 0.38 9.39 -2.46
N TYR A 271 0.91 10.60 -2.60
CA TYR A 271 2.34 10.87 -2.67
C TYR A 271 2.77 11.75 -1.51
N ARG A 272 4.00 11.56 -1.02
CA ARG A 272 4.58 12.41 0.02
C ARG A 272 6.10 12.51 -0.05
N ASN A 273 6.62 13.59 0.49
CA ASN A 273 8.01 13.65 0.92
C ASN A 273 8.09 13.19 2.37
N ASN A 274 8.64 11.99 2.56
CA ASN A 274 8.82 11.38 3.86
C ASN A 274 10.18 11.73 4.50
N GLY A 275 11.00 12.51 3.82
CA GLY A 275 12.34 12.87 4.25
C GLY A 275 12.37 14.14 5.10
N THR A 276 13.55 14.45 5.65
CA THR A 276 13.88 15.75 6.22
C THR A 276 14.37 16.75 5.19
N ASP A 277 14.64 16.30 3.97
CA ASP A 277 15.20 17.14 2.90
C ASP A 277 14.13 17.46 1.85
N PRO A 278 14.11 18.66 1.26
CA PRO A 278 13.21 18.98 0.16
C PRO A 278 13.50 18.14 -1.10
N MET A 279 12.44 17.77 -1.82
CA MET A 279 12.52 17.06 -3.10
C MET A 279 11.99 17.94 -4.23
N TYR A 280 12.78 18.08 -5.30
CA TYR A 280 12.54 19.01 -6.39
C TYR A 280 12.15 18.29 -7.69
N GLY A 281 11.33 18.95 -8.51
CA GLY A 281 10.93 18.41 -9.82
C GLY A 281 10.26 17.04 -9.71
N VAL A 282 9.48 16.83 -8.64
CA VAL A 282 8.82 15.57 -8.33
C VAL A 282 7.83 15.25 -9.44
N THR A 283 7.91 14.02 -9.94
CA THR A 283 7.02 13.47 -10.96
C THR A 283 6.52 12.10 -10.51
N ALA A 284 5.27 11.80 -10.85
CA ALA A 284 4.71 10.46 -10.70
C ALA A 284 4.50 9.83 -12.08
N SER A 285 4.74 8.53 -12.19
CA SER A 285 4.45 7.72 -13.37
C SER A 285 3.55 6.57 -12.94
N VAL A 286 2.41 6.39 -13.61
CA VAL A 286 1.41 5.37 -13.28
C VAL A 286 1.03 4.58 -14.53
N SER A 287 1.26 3.27 -14.49
CA SER A 287 0.93 2.36 -15.59
C SER A 287 -0.54 1.98 -15.56
N MET A 288 -1.02 1.42 -16.67
CA MET A 288 -2.39 0.93 -16.77
C MET A 288 -2.55 -0.37 -15.97
N PRO A 289 -3.61 -0.53 -15.17
CA PRO A 289 -3.96 -1.79 -14.53
C PRO A 289 -4.15 -2.93 -15.53
N VAL A 290 -3.84 -4.15 -15.09
CA VAL A 290 -3.90 -5.39 -15.88
C VAL A 290 -4.60 -6.49 -15.10
N THR A 291 -5.31 -7.40 -15.79
CA THR A 291 -5.86 -8.59 -15.14
C THR A 291 -4.77 -9.59 -14.76
N SER A 292 -5.01 -10.41 -13.75
CA SER A 292 -4.04 -11.37 -13.21
C SER A 292 -4.12 -12.78 -13.82
N ASP A 293 -4.98 -13.00 -14.83
CA ASP A 293 -5.12 -14.29 -15.48
C ASP A 293 -3.91 -14.62 -16.39
N SER A 294 -3.87 -15.85 -16.93
CA SER A 294 -2.79 -16.35 -17.79
C SER A 294 -2.62 -15.57 -19.11
N THR A 295 -3.62 -14.77 -19.48
CA THR A 295 -3.64 -13.90 -20.67
C THR A 295 -3.97 -12.46 -20.25
N PRO A 296 -3.08 -11.76 -19.53
CA PRO A 296 -3.37 -10.46 -18.93
C PRO A 296 -3.92 -9.46 -19.94
N VAL A 297 -5.04 -8.84 -19.59
CA VAL A 297 -5.68 -7.80 -20.39
C VAL A 297 -5.42 -6.45 -19.76
N THR A 298 -4.83 -5.54 -20.52
CA THR A 298 -4.57 -4.16 -20.09
C THR A 298 -5.83 -3.31 -20.20
N THR A 299 -6.12 -2.55 -19.14
CA THR A 299 -7.21 -1.57 -19.11
C THR A 299 -6.95 -0.38 -20.06
N THR A 300 -8.00 0.35 -20.41
CA THR A 300 -7.92 1.57 -21.22
C THR A 300 -8.07 2.82 -20.36
N PHE A 301 -7.42 3.91 -20.77
CA PHE A 301 -7.41 5.15 -20.00
C PHE A 301 -8.74 5.88 -20.12
N VAL A 302 -9.27 6.40 -19.00
CA VAL A 302 -10.48 7.23 -18.98
C VAL A 302 -10.14 8.66 -18.57
N SER A 303 -9.56 8.85 -17.39
CA SER A 303 -9.21 10.18 -16.88
C SER A 303 -8.13 10.13 -15.81
N ILE A 304 -7.46 11.27 -15.60
CA ILE A 304 -6.55 11.49 -14.47
C ILE A 304 -6.77 12.90 -13.92
N THR A 305 -6.85 13.04 -12.61
CA THR A 305 -6.98 14.35 -11.95
C THR A 305 -5.62 14.98 -11.74
N ASN A 306 -5.55 16.31 -11.69
CA ASN A 306 -4.32 16.98 -11.27
C ASN A 306 -4.02 16.71 -9.78
N PRO A 307 -2.74 16.84 -9.36
CA PRO A 307 -2.36 16.65 -7.98
C PRO A 307 -3.01 17.68 -7.04
N THR A 308 -3.50 17.25 -5.89
CA THR A 308 -4.16 18.13 -4.90
C THR A 308 -3.18 19.07 -4.19
N PHE A 309 -1.88 18.78 -4.27
CA PHE A 309 -0.81 19.57 -3.67
C PHE A 309 0.35 19.77 -4.66
N GLY A 310 1.11 20.86 -4.55
CA GLY A 310 2.25 21.18 -5.43
C GLY A 310 1.86 21.94 -6.71
N GLY A 311 0.57 21.98 -7.06
CA GLY A 311 0.04 22.82 -8.14
C GLY A 311 0.41 22.36 -9.56
N GLY A 312 0.91 21.14 -9.71
CA GLY A 312 1.30 20.59 -11.01
C GLY A 312 0.13 20.02 -11.81
N THR A 313 0.45 19.33 -12.90
CA THR A 313 -0.54 18.79 -13.87
C THR A 313 -0.26 17.35 -14.22
N CYS A 314 -1.32 16.60 -14.50
CA CYS A 314 -1.23 15.24 -15.02
C CYS A 314 -1.58 15.20 -16.51
N THR A 315 -0.91 14.32 -17.24
CA THR A 315 -1.13 14.08 -18.66
C THR A 315 -1.54 12.63 -18.87
N ALA A 316 -2.50 12.43 -19.77
CA ALA A 316 -2.90 11.11 -20.23
C ALA A 316 -1.72 10.36 -20.87
N PRO A 317 -1.76 9.02 -20.93
CA PRO A 317 -0.79 8.23 -21.68
C PRO A 317 -0.63 8.72 -23.12
N ALA A 318 0.61 8.92 -23.56
CA ALA A 318 0.88 9.37 -24.93
C ALA A 318 0.47 8.32 -25.99
N SER A 319 0.39 7.05 -25.62
CA SER A 319 -0.05 5.93 -26.46
C SER A 319 -0.59 4.80 -25.57
N PRO A 320 -1.44 3.89 -26.09
CA PRO A 320 -1.86 2.71 -25.34
C PRO A 320 -0.66 1.93 -24.79
N GLY A 321 -0.68 1.63 -23.49
CA GLY A 321 0.41 0.95 -22.79
C GLY A 321 1.48 1.87 -22.18
N ASN A 322 1.57 3.14 -22.59
CA ASN A 322 2.42 4.11 -21.91
C ASN A 322 1.83 4.47 -20.53
N PRO A 323 2.66 4.83 -19.54
CA PRO A 323 2.14 5.34 -18.28
C PRO A 323 1.50 6.73 -18.45
N ALA A 324 0.52 7.03 -17.61
CA ALA A 324 0.12 8.42 -17.36
C ALA A 324 1.16 9.06 -16.44
N THR A 325 1.37 10.36 -16.57
CA THR A 325 2.42 11.06 -15.82
C THR A 325 1.87 12.32 -15.16
N CYS A 326 2.33 12.59 -13.94
CA CYS A 326 1.99 13.79 -13.20
C CYS A 326 3.24 14.56 -12.84
N SER A 327 3.30 15.84 -13.21
CA SER A 327 4.23 16.80 -12.61
C SER A 327 3.63 17.25 -11.29
N ILE A 328 4.39 17.13 -10.19
CA ILE A 328 3.97 17.53 -8.84
C ILE A 328 4.70 18.80 -8.40
N GLY A 329 5.95 19.00 -8.85
CA GLY A 329 6.75 20.17 -8.49
C GLY A 329 7.67 19.92 -7.30
N THR A 330 7.71 20.82 -6.33
CA THR A 330 8.57 20.66 -5.14
C THR A 330 7.76 20.17 -3.96
N LEU A 331 8.26 19.16 -3.24
CA LEU A 331 7.71 18.70 -1.98
C LEU A 331 8.69 19.01 -0.85
N GLN A 332 8.29 19.86 0.09
CA GLN A 332 9.00 20.07 1.35
C GLN A 332 8.79 18.88 2.29
N PRO A 333 9.65 18.72 3.31
CA PRO A 333 9.49 17.68 4.33
C PRO A 333 8.06 17.59 4.89
N GLY A 334 7.50 16.38 4.91
CA GLY A 334 6.15 16.09 5.41
C GLY A 334 5.01 16.54 4.50
N GLN A 335 5.27 17.18 3.36
CA GLN A 335 4.21 17.54 2.41
C GLN A 335 3.71 16.31 1.65
N GLN A 336 2.40 16.26 1.47
CA GLN A 336 1.71 15.17 0.77
C GLN A 336 0.55 15.69 -0.07
N GLY A 337 0.10 14.86 -1.00
CA GLY A 337 -1.10 15.10 -1.79
C GLY A 337 -1.59 13.83 -2.46
N THR A 338 -2.63 13.97 -3.28
CA THR A 338 -3.23 12.86 -4.01
C THR A 338 -3.52 13.23 -5.45
N PHE A 339 -3.65 12.23 -6.31
CA PHE A 339 -4.32 12.32 -7.61
C PHE A 339 -5.07 11.01 -7.88
N GLN A 340 -6.06 11.04 -8.76
CA GLN A 340 -6.87 9.87 -9.08
C GLN A 340 -6.76 9.54 -10.56
N MET A 341 -6.61 8.27 -10.88
CA MET A 341 -6.70 7.76 -12.26
C MET A 341 -7.91 6.85 -12.38
N THR A 342 -8.76 7.12 -13.36
CA THR A 342 -9.85 6.23 -13.76
C THR A 342 -9.45 5.50 -15.03
N VAL A 343 -9.60 4.18 -15.01
CA VAL A 343 -9.39 3.30 -16.15
C VAL A 343 -10.65 2.50 -16.43
N GLN A 344 -10.72 1.91 -17.61
CA GLN A 344 -11.83 1.10 -18.06
C GLN A 344 -11.34 -0.32 -18.31
N ILE A 345 -11.99 -1.27 -17.65
CA ILE A 345 -11.85 -2.69 -17.91
C ILE A 345 -12.60 -3.00 -19.21
N PRO A 346 -11.94 -3.58 -20.23
CA PRO A 346 -12.58 -3.92 -21.49
C PRO A 346 -13.59 -5.06 -21.31
N ALA A 347 -14.54 -5.13 -22.25
CA ALA A 347 -15.52 -6.21 -22.28
C ALA A 347 -14.82 -7.57 -22.46
N GLY A 348 -15.30 -8.59 -21.75
CA GLY A 348 -14.74 -9.94 -21.81
C GLY A 348 -13.44 -10.14 -21.02
N ALA A 349 -12.96 -9.14 -20.26
CA ALA A 349 -11.90 -9.34 -19.29
C ALA A 349 -12.32 -10.39 -18.26
N ILE A 350 -11.39 -11.30 -17.97
CA ILE A 350 -11.56 -12.39 -17.00
C ILE A 350 -10.47 -12.30 -15.92
N GLY A 351 -10.49 -13.25 -14.99
CA GLY A 351 -9.48 -13.37 -13.95
C GLY A 351 -10.00 -12.99 -12.55
N PRO A 352 -9.27 -13.40 -11.49
CA PRO A 352 -9.71 -13.19 -10.12
C PRO A 352 -9.45 -11.77 -9.63
N THR A 353 -8.44 -11.07 -10.17
CA THR A 353 -8.06 -9.72 -9.72
C THR A 353 -7.65 -8.80 -10.86
N LEU A 354 -7.86 -7.50 -10.64
CA LEU A 354 -7.26 -6.41 -11.38
C LEU A 354 -6.09 -5.86 -10.57
N ASN A 355 -4.89 -5.98 -11.13
CA ASN A 355 -3.65 -5.52 -10.55
C ASN A 355 -3.39 -4.09 -11.04
N ASN A 356 -3.20 -3.13 -10.14
CA ASN A 356 -3.17 -1.71 -10.50
C ASN A 356 -1.93 -1.29 -11.33
N GLY A 357 -0.96 -2.19 -11.50
CA GLY A 357 0.23 -1.98 -12.29
C GLY A 357 1.32 -1.21 -11.55
N THR A 358 2.38 -0.90 -12.28
CA THR A 358 3.53 -0.16 -11.77
C THR A 358 3.19 1.31 -11.55
N TYR A 359 3.58 1.84 -10.39
CA TYR A 359 3.60 3.27 -10.16
C TYR A 359 4.81 3.69 -9.33
N SER A 360 5.34 4.87 -9.64
CA SER A 360 6.55 5.39 -9.03
C SER A 360 6.48 6.90 -8.80
N LEU A 361 7.32 7.36 -7.89
CA LEU A 361 7.58 8.77 -7.62
C LEU A 361 9.07 9.03 -7.78
N SER A 362 9.43 10.05 -8.57
CA SER A 362 10.82 10.41 -8.84
C SER A 362 11.04 11.90 -8.59
N GLY A 363 12.17 12.28 -7.99
CA GLY A 363 12.54 13.68 -7.79
C GLY A 363 14.02 13.85 -7.48
N ALA A 364 14.53 15.08 -7.60
CA ALA A 364 15.94 15.41 -7.39
C ALA A 364 16.18 15.98 -5.99
N THR A 365 17.37 15.74 -5.45
CA THR A 365 17.81 16.27 -4.13
C THR A 365 18.21 17.75 -4.16
N SER A 366 18.25 18.39 -5.32
CA SER A 366 18.50 19.82 -5.47
C SER A 366 17.71 20.44 -6.62
N ALA A 367 17.44 21.74 -6.52
CA ALA A 367 16.71 22.49 -7.55
C ALA A 367 17.47 22.56 -8.89
N GLN A 368 18.79 22.38 -8.89
CA GLN A 368 19.65 22.42 -10.07
C GLN A 368 19.92 21.05 -10.69
N GLY A 369 19.28 19.97 -10.18
CA GLY A 369 19.41 18.62 -10.75
C GLY A 369 20.45 17.73 -10.03
N GLY A 370 20.26 17.52 -8.73
CA GLY A 370 21.03 16.57 -7.92
C GLY A 370 20.68 15.10 -8.18
N THR A 371 21.10 14.21 -7.27
CA THR A 371 20.75 12.79 -7.31
C THR A 371 19.24 12.60 -7.43
N VAL A 372 18.81 11.75 -8.36
CA VAL A 372 17.40 11.41 -8.52
C VAL A 372 17.06 10.24 -7.62
N VAL A 373 16.13 10.47 -6.70
CA VAL A 373 15.50 9.41 -5.89
C VAL A 373 14.26 8.96 -6.63
N THR A 374 14.16 7.65 -6.90
CA THR A 374 12.95 7.03 -7.46
C THR A 374 12.48 5.96 -6.51
N GLN A 375 11.23 6.05 -6.10
CA GLN A 375 10.59 5.08 -5.22
C GLN A 375 9.41 4.42 -5.92
N LEU A 376 9.33 3.09 -5.83
CA LEU A 376 8.17 2.33 -6.29
C LEU A 376 7.11 2.25 -5.18
N GLY A 377 5.84 2.23 -5.57
CA GLY A 377 4.77 1.83 -4.67
C GLY A 377 4.46 0.33 -4.78
N PRO A 378 3.87 -0.27 -3.73
CA PRO A 378 3.51 -1.68 -3.71
C PRO A 378 2.30 -1.98 -4.61
N LEU A 379 2.17 -3.23 -5.08
CA LEU A 379 1.01 -3.62 -5.89
C LEU A 379 -0.30 -3.50 -5.09
N VAL A 380 -1.33 -2.95 -5.72
CA VAL A 380 -2.72 -2.95 -5.23
C VAL A 380 -3.56 -3.89 -6.09
N ARG A 381 -4.32 -4.77 -5.42
CA ARG A 381 -5.25 -5.69 -6.06
C ARG A 381 -6.69 -5.31 -5.79
N THR A 382 -7.50 -5.38 -6.83
CA THR A 382 -8.95 -5.26 -6.76
C THR A 382 -9.56 -6.60 -7.15
N ALA A 383 -10.33 -7.23 -6.26
CA ALA A 383 -11.02 -8.48 -6.60
C ALA A 383 -12.06 -8.23 -7.69
N MET A 384 -12.14 -9.13 -8.66
CA MET A 384 -13.11 -9.05 -9.76
C MET A 384 -14.18 -10.12 -9.53
N SER A 385 -15.45 -9.70 -9.51
CA SER A 385 -16.60 -10.59 -9.34
C SER A 385 -17.60 -10.45 -10.46
N GLU A 386 -18.07 -11.59 -10.98
CA GLU A 386 -19.19 -11.66 -11.93
C GLU A 386 -20.55 -11.73 -11.22
N ASN A 387 -20.56 -12.12 -9.93
CA ASN A 387 -21.77 -12.42 -9.16
C ASN A 387 -22.17 -11.28 -8.22
N CYS A 388 -21.99 -10.04 -8.66
CA CYS A 388 -22.65 -8.95 -7.97
C CYS A 388 -24.13 -9.07 -8.23
N ALA A 389 -24.90 -9.53 -7.24
CA ALA A 389 -26.34 -9.55 -7.32
C ALA A 389 -26.80 -8.16 -7.77
N VAL A 390 -27.24 -8.06 -9.03
CA VAL A 390 -28.09 -6.95 -9.43
C VAL A 390 -29.29 -7.12 -8.52
N ASN A 391 -29.51 -6.18 -7.62
CA ASN A 391 -30.72 -6.13 -6.82
C ASN A 391 -31.84 -5.78 -7.82
N VAL A 392 -32.23 -6.74 -8.65
CA VAL A 392 -33.39 -6.62 -9.52
C VAL A 392 -34.52 -6.54 -8.53
N ALA A 393 -35.13 -5.35 -8.42
CA ALA A 393 -36.33 -5.19 -7.61
C ALA A 393 -37.26 -6.37 -7.90
N PRO A 394 -37.79 -7.06 -6.87
CA PRO A 394 -38.61 -8.23 -7.09
C PRO A 394 -39.69 -7.86 -8.09
N VAL A 395 -39.78 -8.60 -9.19
CA VAL A 395 -40.89 -8.46 -10.14
C VAL A 395 -42.14 -8.62 -9.30
N PRO A 396 -43.06 -7.63 -9.29
CA PRO A 396 -44.22 -7.72 -8.43
C PRO A 396 -44.95 -9.01 -8.75
N THR A 397 -45.23 -9.79 -7.72
CA THR A 397 -45.85 -11.10 -7.91
C THR A 397 -47.24 -10.89 -8.55
N LEU A 398 -47.77 -11.90 -9.26
CA LEU A 398 -49.13 -11.81 -9.86
C LEU A 398 -50.20 -11.34 -8.86
N GLY A 399 -49.99 -11.58 -7.55
CA GLY A 399 -50.85 -11.07 -6.48
C GLY A 399 -50.82 -9.54 -6.31
N GLU A 400 -49.67 -8.89 -6.50
CA GLU A 400 -49.52 -7.44 -6.36
C GLU A 400 -50.14 -6.69 -7.55
N TRP A 401 -50.03 -7.25 -8.77
CA TRP A 401 -50.75 -6.75 -9.94
C TRP A 401 -52.27 -6.90 -9.79
N ALA A 402 -52.74 -8.03 -9.26
CA ALA A 402 -54.16 -8.24 -8.98
C ALA A 402 -54.68 -7.24 -7.94
N MET A 403 -53.90 -6.91 -6.91
CA MET A 403 -54.27 -5.93 -5.89
C MET A 403 -54.30 -4.49 -6.43
N MET A 404 -53.37 -4.11 -7.31
CA MET A 404 -53.40 -2.80 -7.99
C MET A 404 -54.60 -2.67 -8.95
N LEU A 405 -54.96 -3.74 -9.66
CA LEU A 405 -56.17 -3.80 -10.50
C LEU A 405 -57.46 -3.74 -9.65
N LEU A 406 -57.49 -4.41 -8.50
CA LEU A 406 -58.64 -4.38 -7.61
C LEU A 406 -58.83 -3.00 -6.96
N ALA A 407 -57.74 -2.34 -6.56
CA ALA A 407 -57.77 -1.00 -5.98
C ALA A 407 -58.27 0.05 -6.99
N SER A 408 -57.85 -0.07 -8.26
CA SER A 408 -58.31 0.83 -9.34
C SER A 408 -59.77 0.58 -9.72
N LEU A 409 -60.25 -0.67 -9.70
CA LEU A 409 -61.67 -1.00 -9.84
C LEU A 409 -62.52 -0.43 -8.69
N MET A 410 -62.06 -0.55 -7.44
CA MET A 410 -62.77 -0.01 -6.28
C MET A 410 -62.85 1.53 -6.31
N ALA A 411 -61.81 2.21 -6.76
CA ALA A 411 -61.81 3.66 -6.96
C ALA A 411 -62.81 4.09 -8.06
N ALA A 412 -62.90 3.33 -9.16
CA ALA A 412 -63.88 3.58 -10.23
C ALA A 412 -65.33 3.37 -9.74
N PHE A 413 -65.60 2.33 -8.95
CA PHE A 413 -66.92 2.11 -8.35
C PHE A 413 -67.30 3.21 -7.35
N GLY A 414 -66.35 3.68 -6.53
CA GLY A 414 -66.56 4.80 -5.61
C GLY A 414 -66.93 6.10 -6.33
N TRP A 415 -66.27 6.38 -7.46
CA TRP A 415 -66.56 7.57 -8.26
C TRP A 415 -67.94 7.50 -8.96
N VAL A 416 -68.33 6.32 -9.46
CA VAL A 416 -69.64 6.12 -10.08
C VAL A 416 -70.78 6.25 -9.05
N MET A 417 -70.59 5.77 -7.82
CA MET A 417 -71.57 5.94 -6.75
C MET A 417 -71.69 7.40 -6.25
N MET A 418 -70.60 8.16 -6.22
CA MET A 418 -70.66 9.60 -5.91
C MET A 418 -71.37 10.40 -7.00
N ARG A 419 -71.16 10.08 -8.29
CA ARG A 419 -71.88 10.75 -9.40
C ARG A 419 -73.40 10.50 -9.38
N ARG A 420 -73.86 9.33 -8.92
CA ARG A 420 -75.29 9.03 -8.80
C ARG A 420 -75.99 9.70 -7.61
N ARG A 421 -75.24 10.23 -6.63
CA ARG A 421 -75.81 10.97 -5.48
C ARG A 421 -75.92 12.48 -5.71
N MET A 422 -75.37 13.00 -6.81
CA MET A 422 -75.36 14.44 -7.14
C MET A 422 -76.23 14.78 -8.37
N GLY A 423 -77.14 13.89 -8.77
CA GLY A 423 -78.10 14.08 -9.86
C GLY A 423 -79.53 14.11 -9.36
#